data_AF-A0A946F6M4-F1
#
_entry.id   AF-A0A946F6M4-F1
#
_cell.length_a   1.000
_cell.length_b   1.000
_cell.length_c   1.000
_cell.angle_alpha   90.00
_cell.angle_beta   90.00
_cell.angle_gamma   90.00
#
_symmetry.space_group_name_H-M   'P 1'
#
loop_
_entity.id
_entity.type
_entity.pdbx_description
1 polymer ?
#
loop_
_entity_poly.entity_id
_entity_poly.type
_entity_poly.pdbx_seq_one_letter_code
_entity_poly.pdbx_strand_id
1 'polypeptide(L)'
;MDKKNSLINLGCRLNIYEGEIIKNHIRENNLKNITVINSCAVTAEAEKKVAYEIRKAKRSNPKNKIVVTGCAAQINPEKYIAFEEVSLILGNKEKLLPNVWKDLNYLNPIQVDDILLEKNTVPATIEKFDGKSRAYIEIQQGCDHRCTFCIIPYGRGNNRSVPAGDIIHKIKKIVDNGYKEVVLTGVDITDYGKDLPGKPTFSNLIKRILKLVPKLEQLRLSSIDCAEIDDDFWDLLSEKKLMPHFHISLQAGNNMILKRMKRRHTREMAINFCNKILSLRKDATFGADIIAGFPTETEKMFKDSLDLIDKCHLTHLHVFPYSPRENTPATRMPQTDKSIIKNRAKALREKGLLNFKKYLASKIGKKDIMLVEKNQNNHSLGKDKNFFNVLVDENIKEGNIIQCIFTGIENDTLVAKRI
;
A
#
# COMPACT_ATOMS: atom_id res chain seq x y z
N MET A 1 2.27 23.51 27.75
CA MET A 1 2.46 23.00 26.38
C MET A 1 1.94 21.59 26.33
N ASP A 2 0.88 21.38 25.54
CA ASP A 2 0.09 20.15 25.56
C ASP A 2 0.91 18.90 25.30
N LYS A 3 0.60 17.87 26.11
CA LYS A 3 1.16 16.52 26.14
C LYS A 3 0.77 15.78 24.86
N LYS A 4 1.40 16.10 23.72
CA LYS A 4 0.97 15.59 22.42
C LYS A 4 1.75 14.33 22.05
N ASN A 5 1.05 13.20 22.07
CA ASN A 5 1.52 11.99 21.41
C ASN A 5 1.57 12.23 19.90
N SER A 6 2.55 11.63 19.23
CA SER A 6 2.71 11.70 17.78
C SER A 6 2.92 10.31 17.22
N LEU A 7 2.34 10.05 16.05
CA LEU A 7 2.57 8.83 15.28
C LEU A 7 2.93 9.24 13.85
N ILE A 8 4.10 8.79 13.41
CA ILE A 8 4.61 9.03 12.06
C ILE A 8 4.64 7.70 11.34
N ASN A 9 3.63 7.47 10.50
CA ASN A 9 3.57 6.31 9.62
C ASN A 9 4.39 6.58 8.35
N LEU A 10 5.39 5.74 8.11
CA LEU A 10 6.20 5.74 6.89
C LEU A 10 5.91 4.47 6.10
N GLY A 11 5.97 4.54 4.76
CA GLY A 11 5.81 3.35 3.91
C GLY A 11 4.38 3.12 3.42
N CYS A 12 3.83 1.93 3.68
CA CYS A 12 2.67 1.41 2.97
C CYS A 12 1.33 1.60 3.71
N ARG A 13 0.23 1.24 3.03
CA ARG A 13 -1.14 1.24 3.58
C ARG A 13 -1.28 0.36 4.82
N LEU A 14 -0.50 -0.72 4.89
CA LEU A 14 -0.45 -1.61 6.04
C LEU A 14 0.10 -0.91 7.29
N ASN A 15 1.16 -0.10 7.15
CA ASN A 15 1.65 0.72 8.25
C ASN A 15 0.60 1.74 8.72
N ILE A 16 -0.23 2.26 7.82
CA ILE A 16 -1.34 3.16 8.21
C ILE A 16 -2.38 2.39 9.03
N TYR A 17 -2.78 1.20 8.58
CA TYR A 17 -3.69 0.31 9.33
C TYR A 17 -3.16 0.03 10.75
N GLU A 18 -1.94 -0.45 10.84
CA GLU A 18 -1.29 -0.76 12.13
C GLU A 18 -1.07 0.49 12.99
N GLY A 19 -0.89 1.63 12.34
CA GLY A 19 -0.79 2.91 13.01
C GLY A 19 -2.06 3.29 13.78
N GLU A 20 -3.24 3.04 13.23
CA GLU A 20 -4.49 3.30 13.97
C GLU A 20 -4.65 2.34 15.16
N ILE A 21 -4.16 1.09 15.05
CA ILE A 21 -4.10 0.16 16.19
C ILE A 21 -3.20 0.73 17.30
N ILE A 22 -2.01 1.21 16.93
CA ILE A 22 -1.07 1.84 17.86
C ILE A 22 -1.71 3.07 18.55
N LYS A 23 -2.42 3.92 17.80
CA LYS A 23 -3.13 5.07 18.40
C LYS A 23 -4.16 4.62 19.43
N ASN A 24 -4.93 3.58 19.14
CA ASN A 24 -5.92 3.03 20.07
C ASN A 24 -5.23 2.55 21.35
N HIS A 25 -4.14 1.79 21.24
CA HIS A 25 -3.38 1.32 22.40
C HIS A 25 -2.83 2.47 23.25
N ILE A 26 -2.27 3.51 22.62
CA ILE A 26 -1.78 4.70 23.31
C ILE A 26 -2.92 5.40 24.07
N ARG A 27 -4.09 5.53 23.44
CA ARG A 27 -5.28 6.19 24.03
C ARG A 27 -5.84 5.39 25.20
N GLU A 28 -6.04 4.08 25.02
CA GLU A 28 -6.61 3.18 26.03
C GLU A 28 -5.73 3.10 27.28
N ASN A 29 -4.41 3.12 27.11
CA ASN A 29 -3.44 3.11 28.22
C ASN A 29 -3.11 4.52 28.74
N ASN A 30 -3.78 5.58 28.27
CA ASN A 30 -3.57 6.97 28.68
C ASN A 30 -2.11 7.44 28.64
N LEU A 31 -1.31 6.88 27.73
CA LEU A 31 0.11 7.20 27.64
C LEU A 31 0.29 8.63 27.16
N LYS A 32 1.37 9.29 27.59
CA LYS A 32 1.65 10.70 27.27
C LYS A 32 3.12 10.89 26.93
N ASN A 33 3.41 11.91 26.13
CA ASN A 33 4.76 12.25 25.69
C ASN A 33 5.43 11.10 24.95
N ILE A 34 4.74 10.50 23.98
CA ILE A 34 5.31 9.44 23.13
C ILE A 34 5.27 9.89 21.69
N THR A 35 6.39 9.68 20.99
CA THR A 35 6.40 9.71 19.53
C THR A 35 6.74 8.33 19.00
N VAL A 36 5.84 7.76 18.19
CA VAL A 36 6.05 6.49 17.51
C VAL A 36 6.44 6.73 16.05
N ILE A 37 7.56 6.14 15.64
CA ILE A 37 8.01 6.11 14.24
C ILE A 37 7.73 4.71 13.68
N ASN A 38 6.69 4.56 12.86
CA ASN A 38 6.36 3.29 12.20
C ASN A 38 7.08 3.21 10.86
N SER A 39 8.24 2.54 10.87
CA SER A 39 9.27 2.57 9.84
C SER A 39 9.00 1.70 8.62
N CYS A 40 9.67 2.03 7.51
CA CYS A 40 9.65 1.29 6.26
C CYS A 40 11.09 0.96 5.83
N ALA A 41 11.29 -0.25 5.27
CA ALA A 41 12.59 -0.77 4.85
C ALA A 41 12.68 -1.09 3.34
N VAL A 42 11.67 -0.73 2.55
CA VAL A 42 11.58 -1.15 1.14
C VAL A 42 12.73 -0.60 0.30
N THR A 43 13.22 0.61 0.62
CA THR A 43 14.35 1.25 -0.07
C THR A 43 15.29 1.95 0.91
N ALA A 44 16.53 2.20 0.49
CA ALA A 44 17.46 3.03 1.26
C ALA A 44 16.90 4.41 1.57
N GLU A 45 16.14 5.00 0.64
CA GLU A 45 15.54 6.31 0.82
C GLU A 45 14.45 6.30 1.89
N ALA A 46 13.66 5.21 1.96
CA ALA A 46 12.71 5.02 3.05
C ALA A 46 13.42 4.96 4.41
N GLU A 47 14.53 4.22 4.52
CA GLU A 47 15.31 4.16 5.77
C GLU A 47 15.98 5.50 6.13
N LYS A 48 16.47 6.26 5.15
CA LYS A 48 16.97 7.62 5.38
C LYS A 48 15.88 8.53 5.94
N LYS A 49 14.66 8.43 5.40
CA LYS A 49 13.51 9.16 5.92
C LYS A 49 13.17 8.76 7.36
N VAL A 50 13.27 7.47 7.71
CA VAL A 50 13.12 7.01 9.11
C VAL A 50 14.13 7.71 10.01
N ALA A 51 15.42 7.69 9.65
CA ALA A 51 16.48 8.34 10.42
C ALA A 51 16.28 9.86 10.53
N TYR A 52 15.77 10.52 9.48
CA TYR A 52 15.43 11.93 9.52
C TYR A 52 14.27 12.22 10.49
N GLU A 53 13.18 11.45 10.42
CA GLU A 53 12.01 11.64 11.28
C GLU A 53 12.29 11.34 12.75
N ILE A 54 13.16 10.39 13.09
CA ILE A 54 13.63 10.14 14.46
C ILE A 54 14.24 11.42 15.06
N ARG A 55 15.25 11.99 14.37
CA ARG A 55 15.95 13.19 14.85
C ARG A 55 15.02 14.40 14.89
N LYS A 56 14.19 14.58 13.87
CA LYS A 56 13.21 15.66 13.81
C LYS A 56 12.20 15.56 14.95
N ALA A 57 11.66 14.38 15.22
CA ALA A 57 10.69 14.15 16.28
C ALA A 57 11.26 14.51 17.65
N LYS A 58 12.51 14.10 17.94
CA LYS A 58 13.18 14.44 19.20
C LYS A 58 13.45 15.92 19.35
N ARG A 59 13.92 16.60 18.29
CA ARG A 59 14.11 18.06 18.30
C ARG A 59 12.79 18.81 18.52
N SER A 60 11.72 18.40 17.85
CA SER A 60 10.42 19.07 17.97
C SER A 60 9.73 18.81 19.31
N ASN A 61 9.93 17.63 19.90
CA ASN A 61 9.35 17.25 21.19
C ASN A 61 10.40 16.58 22.10
N PRO A 62 11.32 17.34 22.74
CA PRO A 62 12.44 16.77 23.49
C PRO A 62 12.03 15.87 24.65
N LYS A 63 10.87 16.15 25.26
CA LYS A 63 10.30 15.36 26.36
C LYS A 63 9.67 14.05 25.93
N ASN A 64 9.46 13.83 24.62
CA ASN A 64 8.83 12.61 24.17
C ASN A 64 9.80 11.42 24.21
N LYS A 65 9.31 10.28 24.69
CA LYS A 65 9.92 8.98 24.49
C LYS A 65 9.75 8.59 23.02
N ILE A 66 10.86 8.30 22.34
CA ILE A 66 10.82 7.91 20.93
C ILE A 66 10.77 6.39 20.85
N VAL A 67 9.67 5.86 20.34
CA VAL A 67 9.48 4.43 20.06
C VAL A 67 9.62 4.22 18.56
N VAL A 68 10.52 3.35 18.12
CA VAL A 68 10.66 3.02 16.69
C VAL A 68 10.15 1.60 16.47
N THR A 69 9.28 1.44 15.49
CA THR A 69 8.70 0.15 15.11
C THR A 69 8.61 0.04 13.58
N GLY A 70 7.96 -0.98 13.02
CA GLY A 70 7.81 -1.15 11.58
C GLY A 70 8.91 -2.03 10.96
N CYS A 71 8.89 -2.19 9.64
CA CYS A 71 9.77 -3.15 8.94
C CYS A 71 11.26 -2.89 9.19
N ALA A 72 11.70 -1.63 9.24
CA ALA A 72 13.12 -1.35 9.39
C ALA A 72 13.62 -1.69 10.79
N ALA A 73 12.80 -1.36 11.80
CA ALA A 73 13.04 -1.72 13.20
C ALA A 73 13.05 -3.24 13.43
N GLN A 74 12.16 -3.98 12.77
CA GLN A 74 12.13 -5.45 12.82
C GLN A 74 13.39 -6.07 12.18
N ILE A 75 13.81 -5.57 11.01
CA ILE A 75 14.91 -6.17 10.25
C ILE A 75 16.27 -5.88 10.90
N ASN A 76 16.46 -4.68 11.44
CA ASN A 76 17.73 -4.27 12.02
C ASN A 76 17.51 -3.43 13.29
N PRO A 77 17.07 -4.06 14.41
CA PRO A 77 16.80 -3.35 15.65
C PRO A 77 18.04 -2.64 16.21
N GLU A 78 19.20 -3.29 16.14
CA GLU A 78 20.48 -2.77 16.65
C GLU A 78 20.87 -1.44 15.99
N LYS A 79 20.66 -1.32 14.67
CA LYS A 79 20.89 -0.07 13.94
C LYS A 79 20.06 1.08 14.48
N TYR A 80 18.82 0.83 14.87
CA TYR A 80 17.88 1.89 15.27
C TYR A 80 17.96 2.23 16.76
N ILE A 81 18.27 1.26 17.63
CA ILE A 81 18.50 1.56 19.04
C ILE A 81 19.80 2.34 19.26
N ALA A 82 20.77 2.23 18.36
CA ALA A 82 22.02 3.00 18.39
C ALA A 82 21.83 4.53 18.19
N PHE A 83 20.64 4.98 17.81
CA PHE A 83 20.32 6.41 17.80
C PHE A 83 20.08 6.89 19.22
N GLU A 84 20.85 7.88 19.69
CA GLU A 84 20.70 8.47 21.03
C GLU A 84 19.29 9.00 21.31
N GLU A 85 18.55 9.38 20.27
CA GLU A 85 17.17 9.87 20.41
C GLU A 85 16.16 8.76 20.72
N VAL A 86 16.47 7.50 20.41
CA VAL A 86 15.55 6.36 20.47
C VAL A 86 15.55 5.74 21.85
N SER A 87 14.36 5.47 22.38
CA SER A 87 14.17 4.97 23.74
C SER A 87 13.68 3.52 23.80
N LEU A 88 13.05 3.03 22.72
CA LEU A 88 12.47 1.68 22.66
C LEU A 88 12.30 1.27 21.19
N ILE A 89 12.63 0.01 20.89
CA ILE A 89 12.33 -0.66 19.63
C ILE A 89 11.24 -1.70 19.87
N LEU A 90 10.18 -1.65 19.07
CA LEU A 90 9.14 -2.67 19.05
C LEU A 90 9.10 -3.36 17.68
N GLY A 91 9.06 -4.69 17.68
CA GLY A 91 8.86 -5.47 16.46
C GLY A 91 7.45 -5.31 15.88
N ASN A 92 7.24 -5.90 14.71
CA ASN A 92 5.99 -5.74 13.96
C ASN A 92 4.81 -6.46 14.59
N LYS A 93 5.04 -7.52 15.34
CA LYS A 93 4.02 -8.17 16.16
C LYS A 93 3.79 -7.40 17.44
N GLU A 94 4.86 -7.07 18.15
CA GLU A 94 4.83 -6.48 19.49
C GLU A 94 4.07 -5.17 19.50
N LYS A 95 4.23 -4.33 18.47
CA LYS A 95 3.50 -3.06 18.33
C LYS A 95 1.98 -3.23 18.28
N LEU A 96 1.47 -4.41 17.93
CA LEU A 96 0.04 -4.70 17.83
C LEU A 96 -0.55 -5.26 19.12
N LEU A 97 0.28 -5.70 20.07
CA LEU A 97 -0.17 -6.36 21.28
C LEU A 97 -0.53 -5.33 22.38
N PRO A 98 -1.76 -5.34 22.93
CA PRO A 98 -2.20 -4.33 23.91
C PRO A 98 -1.35 -4.28 25.18
N ASN A 99 -0.83 -5.43 25.64
CA ASN A 99 0.00 -5.52 26.84
C ASN A 99 1.35 -4.80 26.70
N VAL A 100 1.89 -4.67 25.48
CA VAL A 100 3.13 -3.95 25.23
C VAL A 100 3.00 -2.45 25.50
N TRP A 101 1.77 -1.91 25.43
CA TRP A 101 1.49 -0.49 25.62
C TRP A 101 1.06 -0.13 27.05
N LYS A 102 1.04 -1.08 27.99
CA LYS A 102 0.70 -0.79 29.39
C LYS A 102 1.80 -0.02 30.11
N ASP A 103 3.05 -0.46 29.93
CA ASP A 103 4.25 0.22 30.41
C ASP A 103 5.36 0.02 29.39
N LEU A 104 5.95 1.13 28.94
CA LEU A 104 7.01 1.11 27.94
C LEU A 104 8.41 1.12 28.57
N ASN A 105 8.54 1.10 29.90
CA ASN A 105 9.82 1.15 30.61
C ASN A 105 10.45 -0.25 30.76
N TYR A 106 10.81 -0.83 29.62
CA TYR A 106 11.51 -2.10 29.56
C TYR A 106 12.98 -1.95 29.99
N LEU A 107 13.49 -2.95 30.73
CA LEU A 107 14.92 -3.05 31.06
C LEU A 107 15.77 -3.25 29.80
N ASN A 108 15.31 -4.11 28.88
CA ASN A 108 15.87 -4.24 27.55
C ASN A 108 15.07 -3.36 26.57
N PRO A 109 15.66 -2.32 25.95
CA PRO A 109 14.93 -1.43 25.05
C PRO A 109 14.67 -2.04 23.67
N ILE A 110 15.11 -3.27 23.39
CA ILE A 110 14.79 -4.00 22.16
C ILE A 110 13.77 -5.09 22.48
N GLN A 111 12.53 -4.90 22.01
CA GLN A 111 11.43 -5.86 22.13
C GLN A 111 11.04 -6.32 20.72
N VAL A 112 11.80 -7.27 20.18
CA VAL A 112 11.64 -7.78 18.81
C VAL A 112 11.78 -9.29 18.81
N ASP A 113 10.68 -10.00 18.55
CA ASP A 113 10.70 -11.46 18.37
C ASP A 113 11.03 -11.84 16.92
N ASP A 114 11.34 -13.12 16.69
CA ASP A 114 11.53 -13.66 15.35
C ASP A 114 10.19 -13.76 14.59
N ILE A 115 9.96 -12.80 13.71
CA ILE A 115 8.76 -12.70 12.88
C ILE A 115 8.56 -13.90 11.94
N LEU A 116 9.59 -14.71 11.66
CA LEU A 116 9.47 -15.91 10.81
C LEU A 116 8.79 -17.08 11.53
N LEU A 117 8.79 -17.09 12.87
CA LEU A 117 8.13 -18.12 13.68
C LEU A 117 6.63 -17.85 13.85
N GLU A 118 6.17 -16.65 13.48
CA GLU A 118 4.77 -16.26 13.59
C GLU A 118 3.87 -17.01 12.61
N LYS A 119 2.78 -17.57 13.15
CA LYS A 119 1.80 -18.38 12.40
C LYS A 119 0.45 -17.72 12.22
N ASN A 120 0.09 -16.77 13.08
CA ASN A 120 -1.23 -16.12 13.06
C ASN A 120 -1.11 -14.60 12.96
N THR A 121 -2.12 -13.94 12.42
CA THR A 121 -2.26 -12.47 12.50
C THR A 121 -2.69 -12.06 13.91
N VAL A 122 -2.28 -10.88 14.36
CA VAL A 122 -2.75 -10.33 15.65
C VAL A 122 -4.16 -9.79 15.49
N PRO A 123 -5.16 -10.29 16.24
CA PRO A 123 -6.51 -9.73 16.22
C PRO A 123 -6.49 -8.29 16.72
N ALA A 124 -7.04 -7.37 15.93
CA ALA A 124 -7.15 -5.98 16.29
C ALA A 124 -8.45 -5.38 15.73
N THR A 125 -9.06 -4.50 16.52
CA THR A 125 -10.25 -3.76 16.12
C THR A 125 -9.88 -2.32 15.82
N ILE A 126 -10.30 -1.83 14.66
CA ILE A 126 -10.19 -0.42 14.28
C ILE A 126 -11.59 0.06 13.98
N GLU A 127 -12.00 1.14 14.64
CA GLU A 127 -13.31 1.74 14.47
C GLU A 127 -13.25 2.96 13.55
N LYS A 128 -12.11 3.67 13.54
CA LYS A 128 -11.95 4.91 12.80
C LYS A 128 -10.51 5.09 12.32
N PHE A 129 -10.37 5.77 11.18
CA PHE A 129 -9.13 6.26 10.60
C PHE A 129 -9.17 7.79 10.62
N ASP A 130 -8.44 8.41 11.55
CA ASP A 130 -8.47 9.86 11.68
C ASP A 130 -7.92 10.58 10.42
N GLY A 131 -8.69 11.52 9.89
CA GLY A 131 -8.32 12.32 8.71
C GLY A 131 -8.24 11.51 7.41
N LYS A 132 -8.97 10.39 7.31
CA LYS A 132 -9.07 9.57 6.09
C LYS A 132 -10.54 9.35 5.73
N SER A 133 -10.86 9.51 4.45
CA SER A 133 -12.15 9.17 3.86
C SER A 133 -12.28 7.68 3.51
N ARG A 134 -11.16 6.95 3.50
CA ARG A 134 -11.06 5.52 3.18
C ARG A 134 -10.57 4.74 4.39
N ALA A 135 -11.15 3.57 4.59
CA ALA A 135 -10.69 2.62 5.59
C ALA A 135 -9.81 1.55 4.94
N TYR A 136 -8.65 1.30 5.52
CA TYR A 136 -7.78 0.18 5.11
C TYR A 136 -8.14 -1.03 5.96
N ILE A 137 -8.24 -2.22 5.37
CA ILE A 137 -8.49 -3.46 6.10
C ILE A 137 -7.39 -4.44 5.77
N GLU A 138 -6.55 -4.76 6.77
CA GLU A 138 -5.61 -5.86 6.66
C GLU A 138 -6.37 -7.17 6.50
N ILE A 139 -6.09 -7.86 5.39
CA ILE A 139 -6.61 -9.20 5.12
C ILE A 139 -5.50 -10.26 5.17
N GLN A 140 -4.24 -9.83 5.10
CA GLN A 140 -3.08 -10.69 4.91
C GLN A 140 -1.81 -9.97 5.37
N GLN A 141 -0.87 -10.70 5.96
CA GLN A 141 0.43 -10.21 6.43
C GLN A 141 1.57 -11.17 6.04
N GLY A 142 2.78 -10.63 5.85
CA GLY A 142 3.95 -11.41 5.45
C GLY A 142 3.88 -11.89 4.00
N CYS A 143 4.83 -12.71 3.55
CA CYS A 143 4.82 -13.21 2.18
C CYS A 143 5.67 -14.46 2.07
N ASP A 144 5.15 -15.51 1.42
CA ASP A 144 5.92 -16.74 1.17
C ASP A 144 6.78 -16.62 -0.08
N HIS A 145 6.50 -15.63 -0.92
CA HIS A 145 7.26 -15.41 -2.13
C HIS A 145 8.62 -14.74 -1.85
N ARG A 146 9.69 -15.38 -2.33
CA ARG A 146 11.09 -14.94 -2.10
C ARG A 146 11.67 -14.25 -3.33
N CYS A 147 11.09 -13.11 -3.72
CA CYS A 147 11.65 -12.24 -4.75
C CYS A 147 13.12 -11.89 -4.43
N THR A 148 14.01 -11.93 -5.42
CA THR A 148 15.46 -11.80 -5.18
C THR A 148 15.90 -10.43 -4.67
N PHE A 149 15.07 -9.40 -4.81
CA PHE A 149 15.31 -8.04 -4.34
C PHE A 149 14.58 -7.69 -3.04
N CYS A 150 13.67 -8.55 -2.56
CA CYS A 150 12.69 -8.17 -1.56
C CYS A 150 13.19 -8.50 -0.15
N ILE A 151 13.25 -7.48 0.71
CA ILE A 151 13.61 -7.63 2.13
C ILE A 151 12.38 -7.88 3.03
N ILE A 152 11.16 -7.72 2.49
CA ILE A 152 9.92 -7.77 3.27
C ILE A 152 9.74 -9.04 4.08
N PRO A 153 10.07 -10.26 3.61
CA PRO A 153 9.92 -11.47 4.42
C PRO A 153 10.65 -11.41 5.76
N TYR A 154 11.79 -10.72 5.84
CA TYR A 154 12.55 -10.54 7.09
C TYR A 154 11.92 -9.52 8.04
N GLY A 155 11.13 -8.59 7.51
CA GLY A 155 10.40 -7.61 8.32
C GLY A 155 8.97 -8.03 8.66
N ARG A 156 8.37 -8.91 7.87
CA ARG A 156 6.93 -9.24 7.96
C ARG A 156 6.65 -10.72 8.12
N GLY A 157 7.64 -11.60 8.07
CA GLY A 157 7.46 -13.03 8.21
C GLY A 157 6.82 -13.71 7.00
N ASN A 158 6.44 -14.98 7.19
CA ASN A 158 5.70 -15.79 6.20
C ASN A 158 4.27 -15.30 6.01
N ASN A 159 3.60 -15.77 4.96
CA ASN A 159 2.21 -15.42 4.69
C ASN A 159 1.30 -15.87 5.84
N ARG A 160 0.42 -14.97 6.28
CA ARG A 160 -0.61 -15.20 7.29
C ARG A 160 -1.87 -14.44 6.91
N SER A 161 -2.97 -15.15 6.76
CA SER A 161 -4.25 -14.59 6.36
C SER A 161 -5.15 -14.33 7.55
N VAL A 162 -5.92 -13.25 7.48
CA VAL A 162 -6.97 -12.97 8.49
C VAL A 162 -8.22 -13.79 8.14
N PRO A 163 -8.86 -14.50 9.08
CA PRO A 163 -10.08 -15.23 8.79
C PRO A 163 -11.19 -14.34 8.19
N ALA A 164 -11.91 -14.85 7.18
CA ALA A 164 -12.93 -14.09 6.47
C ALA A 164 -14.03 -13.52 7.40
N GLY A 165 -14.41 -14.25 8.44
CA GLY A 165 -15.39 -13.79 9.44
C GLY A 165 -14.96 -12.49 10.12
N ASP A 166 -13.70 -12.42 10.53
CA ASP A 166 -13.11 -11.23 11.16
C ASP A 166 -13.05 -10.07 10.18
N ILE A 167 -12.65 -10.33 8.93
CA ILE A 167 -12.61 -9.31 7.87
C ILE A 167 -14.02 -8.72 7.66
N ILE A 168 -15.03 -9.57 7.49
CA ILE A 168 -16.43 -9.14 7.27
C ILE A 168 -16.93 -8.33 8.47
N HIS A 169 -16.66 -8.79 9.69
CA HIS A 169 -17.06 -8.08 10.90
C HIS A 169 -16.40 -6.70 11.02
N LYS A 170 -15.10 -6.60 10.74
CA LYS A 170 -14.37 -5.31 10.70
C LYS A 170 -14.95 -4.37 9.65
N ILE A 171 -15.22 -4.87 8.44
CA ILE A 171 -15.82 -4.08 7.36
C ILE A 171 -17.20 -3.56 7.75
N LYS A 172 -18.05 -4.39 8.37
CA LYS A 172 -19.38 -3.96 8.86
C LYS A 172 -19.26 -2.79 9.83
N LYS A 173 -18.40 -2.90 10.85
CA LYS A 173 -18.16 -1.84 11.83
C LYS A 173 -17.70 -0.53 11.17
N ILE A 174 -16.76 -0.62 10.23
CA ILE A 174 -16.25 0.53 9.48
C ILE A 174 -17.36 1.20 8.65
N VAL A 175 -18.19 0.41 7.97
CA VAL A 175 -19.32 0.93 7.20
C VAL A 175 -20.36 1.58 8.11
N ASP A 176 -20.68 0.97 9.25
CA ASP A 176 -21.60 1.54 10.26
C ASP A 176 -21.06 2.84 10.86
N ASN A 177 -19.73 3.04 10.87
CA ASN A 177 -19.06 4.29 11.24
C ASN A 177 -19.00 5.33 10.10
N GLY A 178 -19.69 5.07 8.98
CA GLY A 178 -19.88 6.03 7.88
C GLY A 178 -18.83 5.99 6.78
N TYR A 179 -17.90 5.03 6.80
CA TYR A 179 -16.94 4.85 5.70
C TYR A 179 -17.63 4.22 4.49
N LYS A 180 -17.56 4.90 3.35
CA LYS A 180 -18.16 4.44 2.09
C LYS A 180 -17.21 3.56 1.27
N GLU A 181 -15.90 3.75 1.43
CA GLU A 181 -14.89 3.00 0.70
C GLU A 181 -13.94 2.24 1.63
N VAL A 182 -13.79 0.94 1.36
CA VAL A 182 -12.85 0.04 2.02
C VAL A 182 -11.77 -0.40 1.02
N VAL A 183 -10.51 -0.33 1.45
CA VAL A 183 -9.36 -0.82 0.70
C VAL A 183 -8.82 -2.08 1.38
N LEU A 184 -8.90 -3.23 0.71
CA LEU A 184 -8.24 -4.44 1.18
C LEU A 184 -6.73 -4.26 1.03
N THR A 185 -6.00 -4.44 2.12
CA THR A 185 -4.55 -4.26 2.19
C THR A 185 -3.87 -5.49 2.77
N GLY A 186 -2.62 -5.68 2.37
CA GLY A 186 -1.73 -6.71 2.85
C GLY A 186 -0.36 -6.54 2.21
N VAL A 187 0.48 -7.55 2.32
CA VAL A 187 1.78 -7.60 1.64
C VAL A 187 1.63 -8.26 0.26
N ASP A 188 0.95 -9.40 0.19
CA ASP A 188 0.65 -10.17 -1.02
C ASP A 188 -0.80 -10.69 -0.95
N ILE A 189 -1.78 -9.81 -1.22
CA ILE A 189 -3.20 -10.11 -0.97
C ILE A 189 -3.77 -11.20 -1.87
N THR A 190 -3.14 -11.48 -3.02
CA THR A 190 -3.56 -12.56 -3.92
C THR A 190 -3.16 -13.94 -3.38
N ASP A 191 -2.21 -14.00 -2.45
CA ASP A 191 -1.80 -15.22 -1.74
C ASP A 191 -2.72 -15.54 -0.55
N TYR A 192 -3.80 -14.78 -0.38
CA TYR A 192 -4.76 -14.95 0.72
C TYR A 192 -5.34 -16.36 0.77
N GLY A 193 -5.42 -16.88 2.00
CA GLY A 193 -6.24 -18.02 2.40
C GLY A 193 -5.58 -19.38 2.22
N LYS A 194 -4.41 -19.49 1.58
CA LYS A 194 -3.69 -20.77 1.42
C LYS A 194 -3.30 -21.41 2.76
N ASP A 195 -3.11 -20.60 3.79
CA ASP A 195 -2.79 -20.97 5.18
C ASP A 195 -4.04 -21.21 6.05
N LEU A 196 -5.25 -20.95 5.54
CA LEU A 196 -6.50 -21.11 6.29
C LEU A 196 -7.18 -22.48 6.04
N PRO A 197 -7.98 -22.99 6.99
CA PRO A 197 -8.82 -24.17 6.77
C PRO A 197 -9.74 -24.00 5.56
N GLY A 198 -9.82 -25.02 4.72
CA GLY A 198 -10.60 -24.99 3.48
C GLY A 198 -9.99 -24.16 2.34
N LYS A 199 -8.84 -23.52 2.56
CA LYS A 199 -8.04 -22.78 1.57
C LYS A 199 -8.87 -21.84 0.67
N PRO A 200 -9.71 -20.95 1.24
CA PRO A 200 -10.54 -20.05 0.46
C PRO A 200 -9.64 -19.14 -0.40
N THR A 201 -10.02 -18.94 -1.66
CA THR A 201 -9.26 -18.05 -2.54
C THR A 201 -9.53 -16.58 -2.24
N PHE A 202 -8.68 -15.70 -2.78
CA PHE A 202 -8.88 -14.25 -2.70
C PHE A 202 -10.20 -13.81 -3.33
N SER A 203 -10.59 -14.39 -4.49
CA SER A 203 -11.88 -14.11 -5.12
C SER A 203 -13.05 -14.57 -4.26
N ASN A 204 -12.94 -15.72 -3.57
CA ASN A 204 -13.94 -16.16 -2.61
C ASN A 204 -14.15 -15.15 -1.47
N LEU A 205 -13.06 -14.57 -0.93
CA LEU A 205 -13.13 -13.52 0.08
C LEU A 205 -13.89 -12.29 -0.45
N ILE A 206 -13.57 -11.81 -1.66
CA ILE A 206 -14.25 -10.66 -2.26
C ILE A 206 -15.75 -10.95 -2.44
N LYS A 207 -16.11 -12.10 -3.03
CA LYS A 207 -17.51 -12.53 -3.19
C LYS A 207 -18.25 -12.53 -1.84
N ARG A 208 -17.62 -13.05 -0.77
CA ARG A 208 -18.19 -13.05 0.59
C ARG A 208 -18.39 -11.65 1.15
N ILE A 209 -17.41 -10.76 1.01
CA ILE A 209 -17.52 -9.36 1.48
C ILE A 209 -18.67 -8.65 0.77
N LEU A 210 -18.72 -8.72 -0.56
CA LEU A 210 -19.74 -8.04 -1.35
C LEU A 210 -21.16 -8.54 -1.06
N LYS A 211 -21.31 -9.84 -0.76
CA LYS A 211 -22.57 -10.47 -0.36
C LYS A 211 -22.99 -10.14 1.07
N LEU A 212 -22.06 -10.23 2.02
CA LEU A 212 -22.37 -10.16 3.47
C LEU A 212 -22.30 -8.75 4.05
N VAL A 213 -21.81 -7.77 3.28
CA VAL A 213 -21.83 -6.34 3.63
C VAL A 213 -22.53 -5.54 2.54
N PRO A 214 -23.87 -5.63 2.41
CA PRO A 214 -24.61 -4.96 1.35
C PRO A 214 -24.50 -3.42 1.42
N LYS A 215 -24.32 -2.84 2.61
CA LYS A 215 -24.14 -1.40 2.84
C LYS A 215 -22.79 -0.85 2.33
N LEU A 216 -21.80 -1.69 2.02
CA LEU A 216 -20.51 -1.23 1.51
C LEU A 216 -20.71 -0.63 0.11
N GLU A 217 -20.34 0.63 -0.11
CA GLU A 217 -20.51 1.28 -1.41
C GLU A 217 -19.35 1.01 -2.36
N GLN A 218 -18.11 1.03 -1.85
CA GLN A 218 -16.90 0.83 -2.66
C GLN A 218 -15.90 -0.10 -1.98
N LEU A 219 -15.44 -1.10 -2.73
CA LEU A 219 -14.37 -2.01 -2.36
C LEU A 219 -13.21 -1.84 -3.34
N ARG A 220 -12.03 -1.49 -2.83
CA ARG A 220 -10.80 -1.37 -3.61
C ARG A 220 -9.78 -2.40 -3.18
N LEU A 221 -9.01 -2.87 -4.14
CA LEU A 221 -7.92 -3.80 -3.89
C LEU A 221 -6.59 -3.03 -3.84
N SER A 222 -5.68 -3.44 -2.96
CA SER A 222 -4.27 -3.03 -3.06
C SER A 222 -3.57 -3.75 -4.23
N SER A 223 -2.25 -3.79 -4.23
CA SER A 223 -1.47 -4.45 -5.28
C SER A 223 -1.84 -5.93 -5.42
N ILE A 224 -2.07 -6.39 -6.65
CA ILE A 224 -2.35 -7.79 -6.99
C ILE A 224 -1.27 -8.37 -7.91
N ASP A 225 -1.03 -9.69 -7.81
CA ASP A 225 -0.17 -10.44 -8.71
C ASP A 225 -1.01 -11.16 -9.77
N CYS A 226 -0.80 -10.85 -11.06
CA CYS A 226 -1.57 -11.45 -12.15
C CYS A 226 -1.35 -12.96 -12.30
N ALA A 227 -0.29 -13.52 -11.71
CA ALA A 227 -0.05 -14.97 -11.71
C ALA A 227 -0.96 -15.75 -10.76
N GLU A 228 -1.63 -15.07 -9.82
CA GLU A 228 -2.40 -15.73 -8.75
C GLU A 228 -3.91 -15.49 -8.86
N ILE A 229 -4.35 -14.91 -9.98
CA ILE A 229 -5.75 -14.65 -10.22
C ILE A 229 -6.43 -15.94 -10.67
N ASP A 230 -7.43 -16.38 -9.90
CA ASP A 230 -8.27 -17.52 -10.22
C ASP A 230 -9.39 -17.16 -11.23
N ASP A 231 -10.08 -18.17 -11.75
CA ASP A 231 -11.16 -17.94 -12.72
C ASP A 231 -12.38 -17.23 -12.12
N ASP A 232 -12.63 -17.42 -10.83
CA ASP A 232 -13.68 -16.77 -10.06
C ASP A 232 -13.54 -15.25 -10.00
N PHE A 233 -12.33 -14.73 -10.24
CA PHE A 233 -12.07 -13.30 -10.29
C PHE A 233 -12.79 -12.61 -11.46
N TRP A 234 -12.97 -13.30 -12.59
CA TRP A 234 -13.53 -12.68 -13.79
C TRP A 234 -14.99 -12.28 -13.59
N ASP A 235 -15.76 -13.06 -12.82
CA ASP A 235 -17.15 -12.74 -12.45
C ASP A 235 -17.25 -11.42 -11.67
N LEU A 236 -16.25 -11.15 -10.82
CA LEU A 236 -16.20 -9.96 -9.96
C LEU A 236 -16.08 -8.66 -10.77
N LEU A 237 -15.67 -8.72 -12.04
CA LEU A 237 -15.53 -7.52 -12.87
C LEU A 237 -16.89 -6.89 -13.22
N SER A 238 -17.99 -7.65 -13.10
CA SER A 238 -19.35 -7.12 -13.22
C SER A 238 -19.83 -6.36 -11.99
N GLU A 239 -19.18 -6.54 -10.83
CA GLU A 239 -19.57 -5.93 -9.57
C GLU A 239 -19.22 -4.44 -9.52
N LYS A 240 -20.24 -3.58 -9.53
CA LYS A 240 -20.07 -2.12 -9.51
C LYS A 240 -19.38 -1.60 -8.25
N LYS A 241 -19.56 -2.32 -7.12
CA LYS A 241 -18.92 -2.00 -5.84
C LYS A 241 -17.42 -2.27 -5.86
N LEU A 242 -16.92 -3.20 -6.67
CA LEU A 242 -15.49 -3.38 -6.86
C LEU A 242 -14.97 -2.20 -7.69
N MET A 243 -13.97 -1.48 -7.21
CA MET A 243 -13.46 -0.29 -7.92
C MET A 243 -12.62 -0.66 -9.15
N PRO A 244 -12.79 0.04 -10.29
CA PRO A 244 -12.17 -0.28 -11.58
C PRO A 244 -10.69 0.11 -11.67
N HIS A 245 -9.95 0.11 -10.57
CA HIS A 245 -8.53 0.45 -10.56
C HIS A 245 -7.73 -0.72 -9.99
N PHE A 246 -6.97 -1.37 -10.85
CA PHE A 246 -6.18 -2.54 -10.51
C PHE A 246 -4.70 -2.17 -10.49
N HIS A 247 -4.09 -2.22 -9.31
CA HIS A 247 -2.66 -1.99 -9.16
C HIS A 247 -1.92 -3.32 -9.26
N ILE A 248 -0.99 -3.48 -10.19
CA ILE A 248 -0.37 -4.77 -10.53
C ILE A 248 1.10 -4.76 -10.12
N SER A 249 1.54 -5.80 -9.40
CA SER A 249 2.94 -5.94 -8.98
C SER A 249 3.83 -6.47 -10.12
N LEU A 250 4.02 -5.68 -11.19
CA LEU A 250 4.72 -6.12 -12.41
C LEU A 250 6.25 -6.20 -12.25
N GLN A 251 6.85 -5.22 -11.60
CA GLN A 251 8.29 -5.05 -11.34
C GLN A 251 9.18 -4.82 -12.57
N ALA A 252 8.97 -5.54 -13.68
CA ALA A 252 9.71 -5.36 -14.93
C ALA A 252 8.88 -5.84 -16.14
N GLY A 253 9.31 -5.50 -17.36
CA GLY A 253 8.66 -5.98 -18.58
C GLY A 253 9.42 -7.00 -19.41
N ASN A 254 10.62 -7.40 -19.01
CA ASN A 254 11.37 -8.42 -19.73
C ASN A 254 11.35 -9.77 -18.97
N ASN A 255 11.07 -10.88 -19.68
CA ASN A 255 10.98 -12.21 -19.09
C ASN A 255 12.28 -12.69 -18.41
N MET A 256 13.46 -12.31 -18.92
CA MET A 256 14.73 -12.66 -18.28
C MET A 256 14.89 -11.91 -16.95
N ILE A 257 14.52 -10.63 -16.90
CA ILE A 257 14.56 -9.84 -15.66
C ILE A 257 13.51 -10.35 -14.67
N LEU A 258 12.29 -10.62 -15.11
CA LEU A 258 11.24 -11.24 -14.28
C LEU A 258 11.71 -12.57 -13.68
N LYS A 259 12.35 -13.43 -14.48
CA LYS A 259 12.95 -14.69 -14.00
C LYS A 259 14.04 -14.46 -12.95
N ARG A 260 14.95 -13.50 -13.17
CA ARG A 260 16.01 -13.14 -12.20
C ARG A 260 15.47 -12.49 -10.93
N MET A 261 14.38 -11.75 -11.04
CA MET A 261 13.59 -11.24 -9.91
C MET A 261 12.85 -12.35 -9.15
N LYS A 262 12.76 -13.55 -9.74
CA LYS A 262 11.96 -14.70 -9.30
C LYS A 262 10.45 -14.45 -9.37
N ARG A 263 9.97 -13.62 -10.30
CA ARG A 263 8.53 -13.36 -10.47
C ARG A 263 7.79 -14.60 -10.97
N ARG A 264 6.52 -14.72 -10.56
CA ARG A 264 5.60 -15.82 -10.94
C ARG A 264 4.96 -15.61 -12.32
N HIS A 265 4.90 -14.37 -12.80
CA HIS A 265 4.30 -14.00 -14.06
C HIS A 265 5.34 -13.74 -15.16
N THR A 266 4.93 -13.96 -16.41
CA THR A 266 5.64 -13.48 -17.60
C THR A 266 5.10 -12.13 -18.08
N ARG A 267 5.81 -11.49 -19.00
CA ARG A 267 5.35 -10.30 -19.74
C ARG A 267 4.00 -10.56 -20.41
N GLU A 268 3.87 -11.68 -21.10
CA GLU A 268 2.68 -12.03 -21.87
C GLU A 268 1.48 -12.26 -20.95
N MET A 269 1.69 -12.91 -19.79
CA MET A 269 0.64 -13.07 -18.78
C MET A 269 0.12 -11.73 -18.29
N ALA A 270 1.00 -10.77 -18.01
CA ALA A 270 0.61 -9.42 -17.60
C ALA A 270 -0.20 -8.68 -18.68
N ILE A 271 0.22 -8.75 -19.94
CA ILE A 271 -0.50 -8.13 -21.06
C ILE A 271 -1.89 -8.76 -21.23
N ASN A 272 -1.95 -10.09 -21.24
CA ASN A 272 -3.21 -10.83 -21.39
C ASN A 272 -4.17 -10.54 -20.22
N PHE A 273 -3.66 -10.44 -19.01
CA PHE A 273 -4.44 -10.07 -17.83
C PHE A 273 -5.10 -8.70 -17.99
N CYS A 274 -4.35 -7.66 -18.35
CA CYS A 274 -4.87 -6.32 -18.56
C CYS A 274 -5.91 -6.28 -19.69
N ASN A 275 -5.64 -6.95 -20.81
CA ASN A 275 -6.56 -7.02 -21.94
C ASN A 275 -7.87 -7.74 -21.59
N LYS A 276 -7.79 -8.84 -20.83
CA LYS A 276 -8.97 -9.58 -20.37
C LYS A 276 -9.82 -8.76 -19.39
N ILE A 277 -9.19 -7.99 -18.50
CA ILE A 277 -9.93 -7.04 -17.66
C ILE A 277 -10.65 -6.02 -18.54
N LEU A 278 -9.98 -5.39 -19.51
CA LEU A 278 -10.60 -4.37 -20.36
C LEU A 278 -11.74 -4.93 -21.22
N SER A 279 -11.68 -6.19 -21.65
CA SER A 279 -12.78 -6.81 -22.40
C SER A 279 -14.04 -7.00 -21.55
N LEU A 280 -13.87 -7.23 -20.23
CA LEU A 280 -14.97 -7.45 -19.28
C LEU A 280 -15.42 -6.15 -18.60
N ARG A 281 -14.51 -5.18 -18.44
CA ARG A 281 -14.71 -3.92 -17.74
C ARG A 281 -13.95 -2.79 -18.43
N LYS A 282 -14.62 -2.17 -19.41
CA LYS A 282 -14.05 -1.13 -20.29
C LYS A 282 -13.59 0.13 -19.57
N ASP A 283 -14.13 0.41 -18.38
CA ASP A 283 -13.74 1.57 -17.57
C ASP A 283 -12.56 1.28 -16.63
N ALA A 284 -11.94 0.09 -16.71
CA ALA A 284 -10.81 -0.25 -15.87
C ALA A 284 -9.55 0.58 -16.16
N THR A 285 -8.78 0.84 -15.11
CA THR A 285 -7.46 1.47 -15.16
C THR A 285 -6.45 0.65 -14.41
N PHE A 286 -5.19 0.75 -14.87
CA PHE A 286 -4.10 -0.03 -14.32
C PHE A 286 -3.03 0.87 -13.71
N GLY A 287 -2.67 0.54 -12.48
CA GLY A 287 -1.42 0.97 -11.87
C GLY A 287 -0.41 -0.15 -11.87
N ALA A 288 0.87 0.19 -11.75
CA ALA A 288 1.89 -0.83 -11.55
C ALA A 288 3.11 -0.29 -10.80
N ASP A 289 3.78 -1.19 -10.08
CA ASP A 289 5.12 -0.96 -9.56
C ASP A 289 6.15 -1.46 -10.58
N ILE A 290 7.12 -0.62 -10.96
CA ILE A 290 8.25 -0.99 -11.83
C ILE A 290 9.56 -0.62 -11.15
N ILE A 291 10.51 -1.55 -11.16
CA ILE A 291 11.87 -1.36 -10.68
C ILE A 291 12.78 -1.09 -11.88
N ALA A 292 13.32 0.12 -11.96
CA ALA A 292 14.26 0.51 -12.99
C ALA A 292 15.67 0.04 -12.64
N GLY A 293 16.40 -0.54 -13.61
CA GLY A 293 17.82 -0.82 -13.44
C GLY A 293 18.11 -1.96 -12.46
N PHE A 294 17.26 -2.99 -12.45
CA PHE A 294 17.54 -4.24 -11.75
C PHE A 294 18.90 -4.80 -12.22
N PRO A 295 19.69 -5.47 -11.35
CA PRO A 295 20.98 -6.03 -11.72
C PRO A 295 20.89 -6.83 -13.02
N THR A 296 21.92 -6.73 -13.86
CA THR A 296 22.01 -7.35 -15.20
C THR A 296 21.03 -6.85 -16.27
N GLU A 297 20.25 -5.79 -16.02
CA GLU A 297 19.32 -5.23 -17.01
C GLU A 297 20.07 -4.53 -18.16
N THR A 298 19.94 -5.07 -19.37
CA THR A 298 20.49 -4.48 -20.59
C THR A 298 19.53 -3.46 -21.19
N GLU A 299 20.02 -2.70 -22.18
CA GLU A 299 19.20 -1.70 -22.88
C GLU A 299 17.98 -2.31 -23.59
N LYS A 300 18.13 -3.50 -24.21
CA LYS A 300 17.01 -4.21 -24.83
C LYS A 300 15.94 -4.59 -23.80
N MET A 301 16.36 -5.13 -22.65
CA MET A 301 15.44 -5.52 -21.58
C MET A 301 14.70 -4.32 -20.98
N PHE A 302 15.39 -3.18 -20.88
CA PHE A 302 14.78 -1.93 -20.46
C PHE A 302 13.74 -1.41 -21.46
N LYS A 303 14.03 -1.48 -22.77
CA LYS A 303 13.07 -1.13 -23.83
C LYS A 303 11.79 -1.96 -23.76
N ASP A 304 11.89 -3.24 -23.42
CA ASP A 304 10.71 -4.07 -23.19
C ASP A 304 9.88 -3.52 -22.01
N SER A 305 10.51 -3.13 -20.90
CA SER A 305 9.81 -2.48 -19.77
C SER A 305 9.11 -1.19 -20.16
N LEU A 306 9.69 -0.38 -21.07
CA LEU A 306 9.02 0.80 -21.62
C LEU A 306 7.80 0.44 -22.48
N ASP A 307 7.94 -0.53 -23.40
CA ASP A 307 6.83 -0.99 -24.24
C ASP A 307 5.68 -1.59 -23.41
N LEU A 308 6.01 -2.23 -22.27
CA LEU A 308 4.98 -2.80 -21.38
C LEU A 308 3.97 -1.76 -20.89
N ILE A 309 4.42 -0.51 -20.68
CA ILE A 309 3.56 0.57 -20.20
C ILE A 309 2.37 0.79 -21.15
N ASP A 310 2.62 0.73 -22.47
CA ASP A 310 1.57 0.87 -23.47
C ASP A 310 0.77 -0.41 -23.63
N LYS A 311 1.45 -1.57 -23.70
CA LYS A 311 0.80 -2.88 -23.89
C LYS A 311 -0.16 -3.25 -22.76
N CYS A 312 0.12 -2.80 -21.54
CA CYS A 312 -0.73 -3.02 -20.37
C CYS A 312 -1.66 -1.83 -20.07
N HIS A 313 -1.68 -0.79 -20.90
CA HIS A 313 -2.49 0.41 -20.69
C HIS A 313 -2.27 1.07 -19.31
N LEU A 314 -1.02 1.09 -18.83
CA LEU A 314 -0.69 1.59 -17.50
C LEU A 314 -0.86 3.11 -17.43
N THR A 315 -1.60 3.56 -16.42
CA THR A 315 -1.87 4.99 -16.15
C THR A 315 -1.28 5.43 -14.82
N HIS A 316 -1.22 4.57 -13.81
CA HIS A 316 -0.74 4.91 -12.47
C HIS A 316 0.59 4.21 -12.19
N LEU A 317 1.69 4.79 -12.65
CA LEU A 317 3.01 4.14 -12.55
C LEU A 317 3.78 4.57 -11.31
N HIS A 318 4.17 3.61 -10.48
CA HIS A 318 5.14 3.81 -9.40
C HIS A 318 6.49 3.24 -9.82
N VAL A 319 7.42 4.14 -10.14
CA VAL A 319 8.76 3.76 -10.58
C VAL A 319 9.75 3.88 -9.43
N PHE A 320 10.35 2.75 -9.07
CA PHE A 320 11.39 2.64 -8.06
C PHE A 320 12.75 2.43 -8.75
N PRO A 321 13.76 3.28 -8.52
CA PRO A 321 15.14 2.90 -8.82
C PRO A 321 15.49 1.65 -8.02
N TYR A 322 16.18 0.68 -8.63
CA TYR A 322 16.65 -0.49 -7.88
C TYR A 322 17.51 -0.04 -6.68
N SER A 323 17.17 -0.57 -5.50
CA SER A 323 17.81 -0.23 -4.24
C SER A 323 18.35 -1.52 -3.61
N PRO A 324 19.66 -1.83 -3.72
CA PRO A 324 20.21 -3.08 -3.21
C PRO A 324 19.99 -3.16 -1.70
N ARG A 325 19.31 -4.21 -1.22
CA ARG A 325 19.10 -4.45 0.21
C ARG A 325 20.04 -5.54 0.68
N GLU A 326 20.71 -5.30 1.81
CA GLU A 326 21.67 -6.24 2.38
C GLU A 326 21.03 -7.63 2.52
N ASN A 327 21.82 -8.67 2.27
CA ASN A 327 21.40 -10.07 2.33
C ASN A 327 20.33 -10.50 1.31
N THR A 328 19.88 -9.63 0.40
CA THR A 328 19.00 -10.06 -0.71
C THR A 328 19.81 -10.68 -1.86
N PRO A 329 19.35 -11.78 -2.50
CA PRO A 329 20.10 -12.44 -3.57
C PRO A 329 20.50 -11.53 -4.75
N ALA A 330 19.69 -10.52 -5.08
CA ALA A 330 19.96 -9.60 -6.18
C ALA A 330 21.22 -8.75 -5.96
N THR A 331 21.68 -8.57 -4.71
CA THR A 331 22.94 -7.85 -4.43
C THR A 331 24.19 -8.60 -4.90
N ARG A 332 24.09 -9.92 -5.09
CA ARG A 332 25.19 -10.78 -5.56
C ARG A 332 25.30 -10.83 -7.09
N MET A 333 24.36 -10.23 -7.81
CA MET A 333 24.36 -10.17 -9.28
C MET A 333 25.23 -9.02 -9.78
N PRO A 334 25.71 -9.04 -11.04
CA PRO A 334 26.37 -7.87 -11.65
C PRO A 334 25.43 -6.65 -11.66
N GLN A 335 25.84 -5.59 -10.94
CA GLN A 335 25.02 -4.41 -10.72
C GLN A 335 25.00 -3.50 -11.96
N THR A 336 23.91 -2.76 -12.14
CA THR A 336 23.79 -1.71 -13.16
C THR A 336 24.26 -0.37 -12.58
N ASP A 337 24.95 0.44 -13.39
CA ASP A 337 25.44 1.74 -12.95
C ASP A 337 24.32 2.67 -12.48
N LYS A 338 24.58 3.39 -11.37
CA LYS A 338 23.60 4.30 -10.76
C LYS A 338 23.09 5.38 -11.71
N SER A 339 23.94 5.87 -12.62
CA SER A 339 23.54 6.84 -13.66
C SER A 339 22.54 6.25 -14.63
N ILE A 340 22.76 5.01 -15.08
CA ILE A 340 21.84 4.26 -15.96
C ILE A 340 20.51 4.01 -15.22
N ILE A 341 20.56 3.54 -13.97
CA ILE A 341 19.36 3.34 -13.14
C ILE A 341 18.53 4.63 -13.06
N LYS A 342 19.18 5.77 -12.78
CA LYS A 342 18.52 7.09 -12.67
C LYS A 342 17.86 7.50 -13.99
N ASN A 343 18.55 7.34 -15.11
CA ASN A 343 18.03 7.70 -16.44
C ASN A 343 16.85 6.81 -16.83
N ARG A 344 16.93 5.49 -16.59
CA ARG A 344 15.83 4.54 -16.82
C ARG A 344 14.61 4.86 -15.97
N ALA A 345 14.81 5.16 -14.69
CA ALA A 345 13.73 5.55 -13.80
C ALA A 345 13.05 6.85 -14.26
N LYS A 346 13.81 7.82 -14.78
CA LYS A 346 13.26 9.05 -15.37
C LYS A 346 12.40 8.75 -16.60
N ALA A 347 12.94 7.99 -17.56
CA ALA A 347 12.24 7.64 -18.79
C ALA A 347 10.93 6.86 -18.54
N LEU A 348 10.92 5.91 -17.60
CA LEU A 348 9.69 5.19 -17.22
C LEU A 348 8.63 6.15 -16.63
N ARG A 349 9.04 7.10 -15.78
CA ARG A 349 8.11 8.09 -15.20
C ARG A 349 7.53 9.02 -16.27
N GLU A 350 8.36 9.49 -17.20
CA GLU A 350 7.91 10.33 -18.31
C GLU A 350 6.89 9.60 -19.19
N LYS A 351 7.17 8.32 -19.51
CA LYS A 351 6.25 7.47 -20.26
C LYS A 351 4.93 7.23 -19.52
N GLY A 352 5.00 6.94 -18.21
CA GLY A 352 3.82 6.80 -17.35
C GLY A 352 2.98 8.08 -17.28
N LEU A 353 3.63 9.24 -17.14
CA LEU A 353 2.96 10.54 -17.09
C LEU A 353 2.24 10.86 -18.41
N LEU A 354 2.83 10.50 -19.55
CA LEU A 354 2.18 10.66 -20.85
C LEU A 354 0.87 9.86 -20.93
N ASN A 355 0.88 8.59 -20.52
CA ASN A 355 -0.32 7.75 -20.51
C ASN A 355 -1.36 8.22 -19.49
N PHE A 356 -0.91 8.67 -18.31
CA PHE A 356 -1.76 9.30 -17.29
C PHE A 356 -2.50 10.50 -17.88
N LYS A 357 -1.78 11.46 -18.48
CA LYS A 357 -2.35 12.68 -19.07
C LYS A 357 -3.31 12.39 -20.22
N LYS A 358 -2.94 11.43 -21.10
CA LYS A 358 -3.80 10.99 -22.20
C LYS A 358 -5.14 10.44 -21.68
N TYR A 359 -5.10 9.60 -20.64
CA TYR A 359 -6.31 9.05 -20.05
C TYR A 359 -7.12 10.13 -19.32
N LEU A 360 -6.46 11.03 -18.58
CA LEU A 360 -7.10 12.16 -17.90
C LEU A 360 -7.90 13.02 -18.88
N ALA A 361 -7.29 13.38 -20.02
CA ALA A 361 -7.96 14.14 -21.09
C ALA A 361 -9.20 13.43 -21.64
N SER A 362 -9.14 12.09 -21.76
CA SER A 362 -10.27 11.28 -22.22
C SER A 362 -11.47 11.26 -21.26
N LYS A 363 -11.33 11.82 -20.04
CA LYS A 363 -12.41 11.92 -19.06
C LYS A 363 -13.24 13.19 -19.17
N ILE A 364 -12.72 14.23 -19.81
CA ILE A 364 -13.46 15.49 -19.99
C ILE A 364 -14.80 15.20 -20.70
N GLY A 365 -15.88 15.78 -20.20
CA GLY A 365 -17.25 15.60 -20.66
C GLY A 365 -17.96 14.35 -20.11
N LYS A 366 -17.26 13.44 -19.43
CA LYS A 366 -17.88 12.24 -18.84
C LYS A 366 -18.50 12.53 -17.48
N LYS A 367 -19.62 11.86 -17.19
CA LYS A 367 -20.23 11.80 -15.86
C LYS A 367 -19.65 10.61 -15.09
N ASP A 368 -19.27 10.84 -13.85
CA ASP A 368 -18.74 9.80 -12.96
C ASP A 368 -18.97 10.19 -11.50
N ILE A 369 -18.33 9.48 -10.58
CA ILE A 369 -18.35 9.77 -9.14
C ILE A 369 -17.00 10.26 -8.62
N MET A 370 -17.06 11.01 -7.52
CA MET A 370 -15.90 11.43 -6.73
C MET A 370 -16.13 11.08 -5.26
N LEU A 371 -15.17 10.40 -4.63
CA LEU A 371 -15.05 10.35 -3.18
C LEU A 371 -14.28 11.57 -2.68
N VAL A 372 -14.93 12.40 -1.87
CA VAL A 372 -14.32 13.60 -1.26
C VAL A 372 -13.37 13.17 -0.14
N GLU A 373 -12.11 13.59 -0.23
CA GLU A 373 -11.06 13.25 0.75
C GLU A 373 -10.67 14.41 1.65
N LYS A 374 -10.75 15.64 1.16
CA LYS A 374 -10.29 16.83 1.87
C LYS A 374 -10.98 18.10 1.36
N ASN A 375 -11.30 19.03 2.25
CA ASN A 375 -11.63 20.41 1.87
C ASN A 375 -10.43 21.35 1.98
N GLN A 376 -10.29 22.28 1.03
CA GLN A 376 -9.26 23.32 1.03
C GLN A 376 -9.77 24.59 0.33
N ASN A 377 -9.75 25.72 1.03
CA ASN A 377 -10.05 27.06 0.47
C ASN A 377 -11.31 27.08 -0.42
N ASN A 378 -12.45 26.62 0.12
CA ASN A 378 -13.75 26.50 -0.56
C ASN A 378 -13.88 25.44 -1.67
N HIS A 379 -12.84 24.64 -1.90
CA HIS A 379 -12.87 23.55 -2.84
C HIS A 379 -12.79 22.19 -2.13
N SER A 380 -13.46 21.19 -2.70
CA SER A 380 -13.33 19.79 -2.33
C SER A 380 -12.30 19.11 -3.22
N LEU A 381 -11.36 18.40 -2.61
CA LEU A 381 -10.40 17.52 -3.26
C LEU A 381 -10.77 16.07 -2.96
N GLY A 382 -10.56 15.21 -3.94
CA GLY A 382 -10.93 13.81 -3.82
C GLY A 382 -10.44 12.99 -4.99
N LYS A 383 -11.02 11.79 -5.13
CA LYS A 383 -10.67 10.90 -6.22
C LYS A 383 -11.88 10.26 -6.84
N ASP A 384 -11.80 10.02 -8.15
CA ASP A 384 -12.80 9.22 -8.84
C ASP A 384 -12.61 7.70 -8.61
N LYS A 385 -13.51 6.90 -9.17
CA LYS A 385 -13.45 5.43 -9.07
C LYS A 385 -12.13 4.84 -9.60
N ASN A 386 -11.53 5.47 -10.61
CA ASN A 386 -10.27 5.08 -11.24
C ASN A 386 -9.02 5.65 -10.55
N PHE A 387 -9.18 6.33 -9.42
CA PHE A 387 -8.13 6.88 -8.58
C PHE A 387 -7.44 8.16 -9.08
N PHE A 388 -8.01 8.83 -10.08
CA PHE A 388 -7.56 10.16 -10.52
C PHE A 388 -8.01 11.23 -9.54
N ASN A 389 -7.18 12.26 -9.36
CA ASN A 389 -7.53 13.40 -8.53
C ASN A 389 -8.67 14.19 -9.18
N VAL A 390 -9.62 14.60 -8.36
CA VAL A 390 -10.76 15.43 -8.76
C VAL A 390 -10.84 16.62 -7.81
N LEU A 391 -11.15 17.79 -8.39
CA LEU A 391 -11.41 19.05 -7.70
C LEU A 391 -12.82 19.51 -8.06
N VAL A 392 -13.59 19.91 -7.04
CA VAL A 392 -14.90 20.53 -7.18
C VAL A 392 -14.90 21.85 -6.41
N ASP A 393 -15.37 22.92 -7.03
CA ASP A 393 -15.46 24.27 -6.44
C ASP A 393 -16.69 24.41 -5.52
N GLU A 394 -16.78 23.50 -4.56
CA GLU A 394 -17.80 23.46 -3.50
C GLU A 394 -17.18 22.83 -2.25
N ASN A 395 -17.57 23.26 -1.05
CA ASN A 395 -17.23 22.57 0.20
C ASN A 395 -18.22 21.41 0.43
N ILE A 396 -17.75 20.19 0.26
CA ILE A 396 -18.55 18.97 0.43
C ILE A 396 -17.97 18.20 1.61
N LYS A 397 -18.84 17.63 2.44
CA LYS A 397 -18.41 16.85 3.60
C LYS A 397 -17.49 15.69 3.17
N GLU A 398 -16.32 15.59 3.81
CA GLU A 398 -15.35 14.52 3.59
C GLU A 398 -15.97 13.13 3.81
N GLY A 399 -15.54 12.16 3.00
CA GLY A 399 -16.08 10.80 3.01
C GLY A 399 -17.35 10.62 2.19
N ASN A 400 -17.96 11.69 1.66
CA ASN A 400 -19.08 11.57 0.73
C ASN A 400 -18.63 11.18 -0.68
N ILE A 401 -19.47 10.37 -1.33
CA ILE A 401 -19.41 10.09 -2.76
C ILE A 401 -20.45 11.01 -3.43
N ILE A 402 -20.02 11.77 -4.43
CA ILE A 402 -20.89 12.64 -5.23
C ILE A 402 -20.85 12.22 -6.70
N GLN A 403 -21.92 12.51 -7.43
CA GLN A 403 -21.92 12.47 -8.89
C GLN A 403 -21.44 13.80 -9.44
N CYS A 404 -20.63 13.75 -10.49
CA CYS A 404 -20.06 14.94 -11.11
C CYS A 404 -19.82 14.73 -12.61
N ILE A 405 -19.73 15.83 -13.34
CA ILE A 405 -19.22 15.86 -14.72
C ILE A 405 -17.85 16.51 -14.73
N PHE A 406 -16.90 15.87 -15.41
CA PHE A 406 -15.55 16.41 -15.57
C PHE A 406 -15.56 17.49 -16.65
N THR A 407 -15.22 18.73 -16.29
CA THR A 407 -15.28 19.90 -17.18
C THR A 407 -13.92 20.36 -17.71
N GLY A 408 -12.83 19.95 -17.07
CA GLY A 408 -11.49 20.35 -17.46
C GLY A 408 -10.39 19.66 -16.66
N ILE A 409 -9.15 20.11 -16.85
CA ILE A 409 -7.98 19.62 -16.14
C ILE A 409 -7.14 20.81 -15.68
N GLU A 410 -6.70 20.79 -14.43
CA GLU A 410 -5.75 21.75 -13.87
C GLU A 410 -4.69 21.00 -13.08
N ASN A 411 -3.40 21.23 -13.36
CA ASN A 411 -2.28 20.60 -12.61
C ASN A 411 -2.44 19.08 -12.40
N ASP A 412 -2.73 18.35 -13.48
CA ASP A 412 -2.95 16.89 -13.48
C ASP A 412 -4.12 16.43 -12.58
N THR A 413 -5.07 17.33 -12.30
CA THR A 413 -6.30 17.08 -11.53
C THR A 413 -7.52 17.39 -12.39
N LEU A 414 -8.54 16.52 -12.36
CA LEU A 414 -9.81 16.77 -13.06
C LEU A 414 -10.59 17.87 -12.33
N VAL A 415 -10.99 18.91 -13.04
CA VAL A 415 -11.97 19.88 -12.54
C VAL A 415 -13.35 19.34 -12.86
N ALA A 416 -14.24 19.33 -11.86
CA ALA A 416 -15.57 18.76 -11.99
C ALA A 416 -16.66 19.68 -11.42
N LYS A 417 -17.86 19.56 -11.99
CA LYS A 417 -19.08 20.16 -11.46
C LYS A 417 -19.99 19.06 -10.94
N ARG A 418 -20.55 19.26 -9.75
CA ARG A 418 -21.52 18.33 -9.18
C ARG A 418 -22.80 18.31 -10.02
N ILE A 419 -23.45 17.14 -10.11
CA ILE A 419 -24.75 16.94 -10.77
C ILE A 419 -25.78 16.51 -9.75
#